data_AF-A0A967PUW4-F1
#
_entry.id   AF-A0A967PUW4-F1
#
_cell.length_a   1.000
_cell.length_b   1.000
_cell.length_c   1.000
_cell.angle_alpha   90.00
_cell.angle_beta   90.00
_cell.angle_gamma   90.00
#
_symmetry.space_group_name_H-M   'P 1'
#
loop_
_entity.id
_entity.type
_entity.pdbx_description
1 polymer ?
#
loop_
_entity_poly.entity_id
_entity_poly.type
_entity_poly.pdbx_seq_one_letter_code
_entity_poly.pdbx_strand_id
1 'polypeptide(L)'
;MSLSAVTQPHLYLDLSGNWQFKTDSQNRGEQEGWFEQDYDDSAWDKIPVPGFWERHGYQGYNGYAWYRTEIEVPESFRNQPVYLALGGMDDAFDMWIDGQHLGHFGDQDANETYYLRKSVHDLTDVLQPGRH
;
A
#
# COMPACT_ATOMS: atom_id res chain seq x y z
N MET A 1 45.64 -0.41 -8.50
CA MET A 1 44.19 -0.44 -8.83
C MET A 1 43.46 0.29 -7.73
N SER A 2 42.71 1.34 -8.05
CA SER A 2 41.85 2.01 -7.07
C SER A 2 40.42 1.58 -7.36
N LEU A 3 39.75 0.99 -6.37
CA LEU A 3 38.31 0.83 -6.39
C LEU A 3 37.70 2.12 -5.83
N SER A 4 36.99 2.85 -6.67
CA SER A 4 36.11 3.93 -6.24
C SER A 4 34.72 3.34 -6.04
N ALA A 5 34.19 3.40 -4.82
CA ALA A 5 32.76 3.15 -4.62
C ALA A 5 32.00 4.36 -5.17
N VAL A 6 31.27 4.15 -6.27
CA VAL A 6 30.25 5.10 -6.71
C VAL A 6 29.01 4.79 -5.88
N THR A 7 28.73 5.58 -4.85
CA THR A 7 27.45 5.53 -4.16
C THR A 7 26.38 6.03 -5.12
N GLN A 8 25.60 5.11 -5.70
CA GLN A 8 24.36 5.50 -6.36
C GLN A 8 23.39 5.98 -5.28
N PRO A 9 22.73 7.14 -5.45
CA PRO A 9 21.63 7.51 -4.58
C PRO A 9 20.52 6.47 -4.74
N HIS A 10 20.13 5.82 -3.64
CA HIS A 10 18.90 5.05 -3.62
C HIS A 10 17.74 6.04 -3.67
N LEU A 11 16.96 5.99 -4.74
CA LEU A 11 15.73 6.76 -4.86
C LEU A 11 14.71 6.19 -3.88
N TYR A 12 14.11 7.07 -3.08
CA TYR A 12 13.12 6.70 -2.08
C TYR A 12 11.96 7.67 -2.15
N LEU A 13 10.75 7.12 -2.23
CA LEU A 13 9.50 7.87 -2.12
C LEU A 13 8.85 7.44 -0.80
N ASP A 14 8.67 8.38 0.12
CA ASP A 14 7.97 8.14 1.36
C ASP A 14 6.46 8.15 1.10
N LEU A 15 5.78 7.07 1.47
CA LEU A 15 4.33 6.94 1.35
C LEU A 15 3.61 7.24 2.67
N SER A 16 4.33 7.66 3.71
CA SER A 16 3.71 8.12 4.95
C SER A 16 2.88 9.39 4.72
N GLY A 17 1.79 9.53 5.46
CA GLY A 17 0.84 10.63 5.26
C GLY A 17 -0.57 10.28 5.69
N ASN A 18 -1.56 10.97 5.13
CA ASN A 18 -2.97 10.67 5.36
C ASN A 18 -3.56 10.01 4.13
N TRP A 19 -3.95 8.74 4.26
CA TRP A 19 -4.56 7.96 3.20
C TRP A 19 -6.08 8.01 3.36
N GLN A 20 -6.81 7.85 2.25
CA GLN A 20 -8.24 7.61 2.27
C GLN A 20 -8.48 6.25 2.93
N PHE A 21 -9.47 6.19 3.82
CA PHE A 21 -9.74 5.05 4.67
C PHE A 21 -11.23 4.77 4.76
N LYS A 22 -11.59 3.49 4.61
CA LYS A 22 -12.97 3.03 4.76
C LYS A 22 -13.01 1.65 5.37
N THR A 23 -13.83 1.48 6.40
CA THR A 23 -14.11 0.16 6.96
C THR A 23 -15.03 -0.64 6.05
N ASP A 24 -14.80 -1.95 5.97
CA ASP A 24 -15.54 -2.89 5.15
C ASP A 24 -16.03 -4.09 5.97
N SER A 25 -16.87 -3.79 6.97
CA SER A 25 -17.45 -4.81 7.87
C SER A 25 -18.28 -5.88 7.15
N GLN A 26 -18.68 -5.62 5.91
CA GLN A 26 -19.53 -6.51 5.10
C GLN A 26 -18.75 -7.19 3.97
N ASN A 27 -17.44 -6.92 3.86
CA ASN A 27 -16.56 -7.41 2.80
C ASN A 27 -17.12 -7.21 1.39
N ARG A 28 -17.53 -5.98 1.07
CA ARG A 28 -18.17 -5.62 -0.21
C ARG A 28 -17.28 -4.78 -1.13
N GLY A 29 -16.15 -4.27 -0.65
CA GLY A 29 -15.35 -3.31 -1.39
C GLY A 29 -14.84 -3.84 -2.73
N GLU A 30 -14.49 -5.13 -2.81
CA GLU A 30 -14.13 -5.75 -4.09
C GLU A 30 -15.34 -5.84 -5.04
N GLN A 31 -16.49 -6.28 -4.53
CA GLN A 31 -17.72 -6.38 -5.32
C GLN A 31 -18.18 -5.01 -5.83
N GLU A 32 -17.97 -3.96 -5.02
CA GLU A 32 -18.33 -2.58 -5.33
C GLU A 32 -17.23 -1.82 -6.09
N GLY A 33 -16.08 -2.44 -6.38
CA GLY A 33 -15.02 -1.86 -7.20
C GLY A 33 -14.24 -0.73 -6.53
N TRP A 34 -14.07 -0.75 -5.20
CA TRP A 34 -13.34 0.31 -4.48
C TRP A 34 -11.84 0.40 -4.84
N PHE A 35 -11.30 -0.65 -5.47
CA PHE A 35 -9.92 -0.69 -5.99
C PHE A 35 -9.75 0.03 -7.34
N GLU A 36 -10.83 0.35 -8.05
CA GLU A 36 -10.76 0.91 -9.40
C GLU A 36 -10.07 2.28 -9.42
N GLN A 37 -9.28 2.56 -10.45
CA GLN A 37 -8.48 3.80 -10.53
C GLN A 37 -9.35 5.07 -10.46
N ASP A 38 -10.53 5.03 -11.07
CA ASP A 38 -11.46 6.16 -11.15
C ASP A 38 -12.55 6.15 -10.06
N TYR A 39 -12.43 5.31 -9.03
CA TYR A 39 -13.39 5.25 -7.93
C TYR A 39 -13.41 6.57 -7.15
N ASP A 40 -14.61 7.13 -6.91
CA ASP A 40 -14.80 8.34 -6.11
C ASP A 40 -14.73 8.02 -4.60
N ASP A 41 -13.54 8.24 -4.03
CA ASP A 41 -13.27 8.06 -2.60
C ASP A 41 -13.49 9.35 -1.77
N SER A 42 -14.08 10.41 -2.34
CA SER A 42 -14.21 11.71 -1.66
C SER A 42 -15.03 11.66 -0.36
N ALA A 43 -15.88 10.65 -0.22
CA ALA A 43 -16.68 10.40 0.98
C ALA A 43 -15.98 9.54 2.05
N TRP A 44 -14.75 9.08 1.80
CA TRP A 44 -13.98 8.27 2.73
C TRP A 44 -13.36 9.14 3.82
N ASP A 45 -13.12 8.54 4.98
CA ASP A 45 -12.37 9.18 6.04
C ASP A 45 -10.88 9.27 5.65
N LYS A 46 -10.10 10.03 6.43
CA LYS A 46 -8.65 10.08 6.29
C LYS A 46 -7.98 9.49 7.52
N ILE A 47 -6.96 8.67 7.33
CA ILE A 47 -6.21 8.04 8.43
C ILE A 47 -4.71 8.22 8.23
N PRO A 48 -3.94 8.52 9.30
CA PRO A 48 -2.49 8.60 9.20
C PRO A 48 -1.87 7.21 9.05
N VAL A 49 -0.92 7.10 8.13
CA VAL A 49 -0.09 5.92 7.89
C VAL A 49 1.38 6.30 8.11
N PRO A 50 2.16 5.51 8.89
CA PRO A 50 1.75 4.28 9.58
C PRO A 50 0.95 4.54 10.85
N GLY A 51 0.08 3.60 11.23
CA GLY A 51 -0.70 3.68 12.47
C GLY A 51 -1.74 2.57 12.57
N PHE A 52 -2.16 2.28 13.80
CA PHE A 52 -3.29 1.37 14.08
C PHE A 52 -4.60 2.15 14.05
N TRP A 53 -5.62 1.69 13.30
CA TRP A 53 -6.88 2.43 13.17
C TRP A 53 -7.60 2.63 14.50
N GLU A 54 -7.38 1.77 15.50
CA GLU A 54 -7.95 1.88 16.84
C GLU A 54 -7.51 3.15 17.55
N ARG A 55 -6.31 3.66 17.21
CA ARG A 55 -5.79 4.92 17.75
C ARG A 55 -6.40 6.14 17.07
N HIS A 56 -7.17 5.93 16.00
CA HIS A 56 -7.72 6.98 15.13
C HIS A 56 -9.26 6.92 15.04
N GLY A 57 -9.93 6.35 16.05
CA GLY A 57 -11.38 6.41 16.20
C GLY A 57 -12.11 5.09 15.92
N TYR A 58 -11.41 4.06 15.47
CA TYR A 58 -11.99 2.75 15.12
C TYR A 58 -11.78 1.70 16.22
N GLN A 59 -11.91 2.10 17.48
CA GLN A 59 -11.72 1.21 18.62
C GLN A 59 -12.76 0.07 18.60
N GLY A 60 -12.30 -1.17 18.71
CA GLY A 60 -13.17 -2.34 18.70
C GLY A 60 -13.73 -2.70 17.33
N TYR A 61 -13.34 -1.99 16.27
CA TYR A 61 -13.58 -2.44 14.91
C TYR A 61 -12.76 -3.71 14.63
N ASN A 62 -13.40 -4.72 14.06
CA ASN A 62 -12.75 -5.95 13.62
C ASN A 62 -13.37 -6.37 12.28
N GLY A 63 -12.56 -6.41 11.23
CA GLY A 63 -12.97 -6.69 9.87
C GLY A 63 -12.01 -6.08 8.85
N TYR A 64 -12.39 -6.14 7.58
CA TYR A 64 -11.59 -5.57 6.49
C TYR A 64 -11.62 -4.05 6.51
N ALA A 65 -10.56 -3.41 6.03
CA ALA A 65 -10.55 -1.99 5.80
C ALA A 65 -9.73 -1.69 4.54
N TRP A 66 -10.18 -0.67 3.82
CA TRP A 66 -9.55 -0.20 2.60
C TRP A 66 -8.71 1.02 2.90
N TYR A 67 -7.51 1.03 2.33
CA TYR A 67 -6.59 2.13 2.34
C TYR A 67 -6.31 2.52 0.89
N ARG A 68 -6.38 3.81 0.59
CA ARG A 68 -6.17 4.32 -0.76
C ARG A 68 -5.39 5.62 -0.71
N THR A 69 -4.37 5.73 -1.56
CA THR A 69 -3.61 6.96 -1.75
C THR A 69 -3.20 7.05 -3.20
N GLU A 70 -3.06 8.29 -3.67
CA GLU A 70 -2.44 8.60 -4.93
C GLU A 70 -0.98 8.97 -4.70
N ILE A 71 -0.12 8.61 -5.64
CA ILE A 71 1.31 8.90 -5.61
C ILE A 71 1.74 9.51 -6.94
N GLU A 72 2.73 10.40 -6.88
CA GLU A 72 3.44 10.88 -8.07
C GLU A 72 4.83 10.23 -8.06
N VAL A 73 5.04 9.29 -8.97
CA VAL A 73 6.33 8.62 -9.15
C VAL A 73 7.27 9.55 -9.93
N PRO A 74 8.39 9.99 -9.34
CA PRO A 74 9.27 10.95 -10.00
C PRO A 74 9.97 10.37 -11.24
N GLU A 75 10.27 11.24 -12.21
CA GLU A 75 11.02 10.91 -13.44
C GLU A 75 12.36 10.22 -13.17
N SER A 76 12.98 10.45 -12.02
CA SER A 76 14.23 9.79 -11.62
C SER A 76 14.10 8.27 -11.50
N PHE A 77 12.90 7.75 -11.26
CA PHE A 77 12.64 6.31 -11.18
C PHE A 77 12.57 5.63 -12.55
N ARG A 78 12.63 6.39 -13.66
CA ARG A 78 12.58 5.83 -15.00
C ARG A 78 13.68 4.78 -15.22
N ASN A 79 13.29 3.61 -15.73
CA ASN A 79 14.16 2.47 -15.99
C ASN A 79 14.92 1.95 -14.75
N GLN A 80 14.45 2.26 -13.54
CA GLN A 80 14.96 1.68 -12.31
C GLN A 80 14.00 0.59 -11.82
N PRO A 81 14.51 -0.47 -11.17
CA PRO A 81 13.67 -1.36 -10.40
C PRO A 81 12.90 -0.58 -9.32
N VAL A 82 11.61 -0.86 -9.18
CA VAL A 82 10.74 -0.20 -8.20
C VAL A 82 10.25 -1.23 -7.21
N TYR A 83 10.43 -0.96 -5.92
CA TYR A 83 10.02 -1.85 -4.86
C TYR A 83 9.18 -1.10 -3.83
N LEU A 84 8.06 -1.70 -3.41
CA LEU A 84 7.29 -1.24 -2.26
C LEU A 84 7.75 -1.96 -1.01
N ALA A 85 8.21 -1.21 -0.02
CA ALA A 85 8.59 -1.73 1.29
C ALA A 85 7.50 -1.42 2.32
N LEU A 86 6.96 -2.45 2.97
CA LEU A 86 5.92 -2.34 4.00
C LEU A 86 6.50 -2.69 5.37
N GLY A 87 6.09 -1.93 6.39
CA GLY A 87 6.53 -2.13 7.78
C GLY A 87 5.88 -3.32 8.49
N GLY A 88 4.72 -3.75 8.01
CA GLY A 88 3.86 -4.80 8.58
C GLY A 88 2.39 -4.39 8.48
N MET A 89 1.51 -5.37 8.25
CA MET A 89 0.06 -5.19 8.10
C MET A 89 -0.66 -6.17 9.02
N ASP A 90 -1.70 -5.70 9.70
CA ASP A 90 -2.44 -6.48 10.69
C ASP A 90 -3.81 -6.87 10.11
N ASP A 91 -4.07 -8.11 9.71
CA ASP A 91 -3.21 -9.32 9.72
C ASP A 91 -2.79 -9.78 8.31
N ALA A 92 -3.63 -9.52 7.32
CA ALA A 92 -3.43 -9.88 5.93
C ALA A 92 -3.89 -8.72 5.06
N PHE A 93 -3.43 -8.67 3.82
CA PHE A 93 -3.83 -7.61 2.91
C PHE A 93 -3.83 -8.08 1.45
N ASP A 94 -4.68 -7.44 0.68
CA ASP A 94 -4.63 -7.47 -0.77
C ASP A 94 -4.06 -6.15 -1.29
N MET A 95 -3.39 -6.22 -2.44
CA MET A 95 -2.74 -5.05 -3.05
C MET A 95 -3.28 -4.83 -4.46
N TRP A 96 -3.62 -3.58 -4.76
CA TRP A 96 -3.94 -3.11 -6.09
C TRP A 96 -3.12 -1.86 -6.44
N ILE A 97 -2.79 -1.71 -7.73
CA ILE A 97 -2.21 -0.48 -8.31
C ILE A 97 -2.98 -0.19 -9.60
N ASP A 98 -3.50 1.03 -9.76
CA ASP A 98 -4.32 1.42 -10.91
C ASP A 98 -5.45 0.42 -11.26
N GLY A 99 -6.10 -0.14 -10.24
CA GLY A 99 -7.13 -1.16 -10.39
C GLY A 99 -6.64 -2.58 -10.69
N GLN A 100 -5.35 -2.78 -10.98
CA GLN A 100 -4.76 -4.11 -11.17
C GLN A 100 -4.47 -4.79 -9.82
N HIS A 101 -5.09 -5.95 -9.57
CA HIS A 101 -4.76 -6.78 -8.41
C HIS A 101 -3.37 -7.41 -8.57
N LEU A 102 -2.54 -7.24 -7.54
CA LEU A 102 -1.15 -7.73 -7.51
C LEU A 102 -0.97 -8.96 -6.63
N GLY A 103 -1.92 -9.22 -5.73
CA GLY A 103 -1.95 -10.44 -4.94
C GLY A 103 -2.53 -10.26 -3.54
N HIS A 104 -2.69 -11.42 -2.90
CA HIS A 104 -3.13 -11.59 -1.52
C HIS A 104 -1.92 -12.01 -0.66
N PHE A 105 -1.80 -11.42 0.53
CA PHE A 105 -0.67 -11.61 1.42
C PHE A 105 -1.15 -11.89 2.85
N GLY A 106 -0.95 -13.13 3.29
CA GLY A 106 -1.42 -13.65 4.57
C GLY A 106 -2.59 -14.60 4.36
N ASP A 107 -3.01 -15.27 5.42
CA ASP A 107 -4.18 -16.15 5.45
C ASP A 107 -4.54 -16.36 6.93
N GLN A 108 -5.70 -15.86 7.35
CA GLN A 108 -6.16 -16.01 8.74
C GLN A 108 -6.49 -17.48 9.08
N ASP A 109 -7.04 -18.24 8.14
CA ASP A 109 -7.42 -19.64 8.34
C ASP A 109 -6.18 -20.53 8.46
N ALA A 110 -5.10 -20.20 7.73
CA ALA A 110 -3.80 -20.87 7.83
C ALA A 110 -2.88 -20.30 8.93
N ASN A 111 -3.34 -19.27 9.67
CA ASN A 111 -2.55 -18.57 10.68
C ASN A 111 -1.22 -18.00 10.11
N GLU A 112 -1.27 -17.50 8.87
CA GLU A 112 -0.20 -16.80 8.18
C GLU A 112 -0.44 -15.29 8.27
N THR A 113 0.20 -14.62 9.22
CA THR A 113 0.01 -13.18 9.45
C THR A 113 1.19 -12.35 8.94
N TYR A 114 0.89 -11.14 8.46
CA TYR A 114 1.81 -10.05 8.17
C TYR A 114 1.95 -9.07 9.34
N TYR A 115 1.40 -9.39 10.52
CA TYR A 115 1.45 -8.56 11.71
C TYR A 115 2.90 -8.21 12.06
N LEU A 116 3.24 -6.92 11.94
CA LEU A 116 4.59 -6.37 12.14
C LEU A 116 5.69 -7.02 11.26
N ARG A 117 5.31 -7.80 10.24
CA ARG A 117 6.22 -8.46 9.32
C ARG A 117 6.56 -7.51 8.18
N LYS A 118 7.82 -7.09 8.12
CA LYS A 118 8.33 -6.32 6.98
C LYS A 118 8.30 -7.16 5.71
N SER A 119 7.85 -6.56 4.62
CA SER A 119 7.82 -7.17 3.29
C SER A 119 8.29 -6.20 2.22
N VAL A 120 8.76 -6.74 1.10
CA VAL A 120 9.17 -5.99 -0.09
C VAL A 120 8.50 -6.63 -1.28
N HIS A 121 7.86 -5.82 -2.12
CA HIS A 121 7.12 -6.25 -3.30
C HIS A 121 7.72 -5.58 -4.53
N ASP A 122 7.99 -6.36 -5.59
CA ASP A 122 8.49 -5.85 -6.85
C ASP A 122 7.35 -5.25 -7.66
N LEU A 123 7.45 -3.96 -7.97
CA LEU A 123 6.46 -3.18 -8.70
C LEU A 123 7.02 -2.64 -10.02
N THR A 124 8.19 -3.12 -10.45
CA THR A 124 8.92 -2.59 -11.61
C THR A 124 8.08 -2.58 -12.89
N ASP A 125 7.21 -3.58 -13.06
CA ASP A 125 6.40 -3.73 -14.27
C ASP A 125 5.06 -2.98 -14.22
N VAL A 126 4.68 -2.46 -13.04
CA VAL A 126 3.36 -1.82 -12.82
C VAL A 126 3.45 -0.34 -12.48
N LEU A 127 4.59 0.13 -11.96
CA LEU A 127 4.83 1.54 -11.68
C LEU A 127 5.83 2.14 -12.67
N GLN A 128 5.46 3.30 -13.23
CA GLN A 128 6.31 4.12 -14.09
C GLN A 128 6.27 5.57 -13.59
N PRO A 129 7.11 6.49 -14.09
CA PRO A 129 6.97 7.89 -13.73
C PRO A 129 5.59 8.45 -14.10
N GLY A 130 4.98 9.18 -13.18
CA GLY A 130 3.64 9.76 -13.31
C GLY A 130 2.74 9.51 -12.10
N ARG A 131 1.47 9.87 -12.26
CA ARG A 131 0.40 9.72 -11.27
C ARG A 131 -0.15 8.29 -11.28
N HIS A 132 -0.23 7.69 -10.11
CA HIS A 132 -0.75 6.35 -9.82
C HIS A 132 -1.64 6.39 -8.57
#